data_AF-A0A3N4VZ27-F1
#
_entry.id   AF-A0A3N4VZ27-F1
#
_cell.length_a   1.000
_cell.length_b   1.000
_cell.length_c   1.000
_cell.angle_alpha   90.00
_cell.angle_beta   90.00
_cell.angle_gamma   90.00
#
_symmetry.space_group_name_H-M   'P 1'
#
loop_
_entity.id
_entity.type
_entity.pdbx_description
1 polymer ?
#
loop_
_entity_poly.entity_id
_entity_poly.type
_entity_poly.pdbx_seq_one_letter_code
_entity_poly.pdbx_strand_id
1 'polypeptide(L)'
;MAIHNGAHDFESPDQRHPDAQRHLDSRRHLEAAADELLAGGRASGSIVPDNWHIDPVQLGVPGVRRPVVDEEENPLAWQADSLCAQTDPEAFFPEKGGSTRDAKKICATCDVKSQCLEYALQNDERFGIWGGLSERERRKLRKRA
;
A
#
# COMPACT_ATOMS: atom_id res chain seq x y z
N MET A 1 55.20 -49.64 -44.09
CA MET A 1 55.28 -49.49 -42.62
C MET A 1 53.83 -49.50 -42.11
N ALA A 2 53.40 -50.60 -41.49
CA ALA A 2 52.14 -50.71 -40.74
C ALA A 2 52.26 -49.88 -39.42
N ILE A 3 51.27 -49.61 -38.56
CA ILE A 3 50.18 -50.41 -37.99
C ILE A 3 49.11 -49.44 -37.41
N HIS A 4 47.90 -49.97 -37.20
CA HIS A 4 46.62 -49.38 -36.76
C HIS A 4 46.53 -48.91 -35.28
N ASN A 5 45.42 -48.19 -35.00
CA ASN A 5 44.47 -48.27 -33.85
C ASN A 5 44.26 -46.89 -33.21
N GLY A 6 43.07 -46.28 -33.18
CA GLY A 6 41.76 -46.68 -32.64
C GLY A 6 41.23 -45.38 -31.99
N ALA A 7 39.97 -44.98 -32.07
CA ALA A 7 38.93 -45.44 -31.16
C ALA A 7 37.72 -44.47 -31.24
N HIS A 8 36.50 -45.02 -31.38
CA HIS A 8 35.25 -44.59 -30.73
C HIS A 8 34.61 -43.24 -31.17
N ASP A 9 33.29 -43.04 -31.25
CA ASP A 9 32.12 -43.92 -31.20
C ASP A 9 30.92 -43.13 -31.76
N PHE A 10 29.89 -43.87 -32.14
CA PHE A 10 28.70 -43.46 -32.87
C PHE A 10 27.64 -42.90 -31.90
N GLU A 11 27.31 -41.61 -31.97
CA GLU A 11 26.24 -41.02 -31.15
C GLU A 11 24.94 -40.91 -31.98
N SER A 12 23.97 -41.78 -31.68
CA SER A 12 22.66 -41.85 -32.34
C SER A 12 21.57 -41.15 -31.51
N PRO A 13 20.57 -40.50 -32.14
CA PRO A 13 19.68 -39.53 -31.47
C PRO A 13 18.29 -40.12 -31.13
N ASP A 14 18.18 -41.11 -30.24
CA ASP A 14 16.84 -41.57 -29.82
C ASP A 14 16.80 -42.27 -28.44
N GLN A 15 16.93 -41.49 -27.35
CA GLN A 15 16.64 -41.99 -26.01
C GLN A 15 15.82 -40.97 -25.20
N ARG A 16 14.52 -40.88 -25.50
CA ARG A 16 13.55 -40.31 -24.54
C ARG A 16 13.26 -41.34 -23.45
N HIS A 17 13.77 -41.06 -22.25
CA HIS A 17 13.58 -41.89 -21.06
C HIS A 17 12.07 -42.07 -20.75
N PRO A 18 11.59 -43.31 -20.45
CA PRO A 18 10.20 -43.59 -20.12
C PRO A 18 9.70 -42.83 -18.87
N ASP A 19 10.63 -42.38 -18.02
CA ASP A 19 10.34 -41.59 -16.83
C ASP A 19 9.77 -40.20 -17.18
N ALA A 20 10.24 -39.58 -18.27
CA ALA A 20 9.75 -38.27 -18.71
C ALA A 20 8.29 -38.31 -19.15
N GLN A 21 7.86 -39.41 -19.77
CA GLN A 21 6.47 -39.61 -20.20
C GLN A 21 5.53 -39.78 -19.00
N ARG A 22 5.94 -40.53 -17.97
CA ARG A 22 5.16 -40.71 -16.73
C ARG A 22 4.98 -39.40 -15.96
N HIS A 23 5.97 -38.51 -15.99
CA HIS A 23 5.86 -37.18 -15.41
C HIS A 23 4.84 -36.29 -16.16
N LEU A 24 4.79 -36.35 -17.49
CA LEU A 24 3.80 -35.64 -18.31
C LEU A 24 2.38 -36.16 -18.08
N ASP A 25 2.19 -37.48 -18.04
CA ASP A 25 0.88 -38.09 -17.80
C ASP A 25 0.36 -37.78 -16.38
N SER A 26 1.26 -37.76 -15.38
CA SER A 26 0.92 -37.35 -14.00
C SER A 26 0.51 -35.88 -13.92
N ARG A 27 1.18 -34.99 -14.69
CA ARG A 27 0.82 -33.57 -14.78
C ARG A 27 -0.54 -33.36 -15.41
N ARG A 28 -0.87 -34.08 -16.49
CA ARG A 28 -2.19 -34.01 -17.14
C ARG A 28 -3.31 -34.53 -16.23
N HIS A 29 -3.05 -35.57 -15.43
CA HIS A 29 -4.00 -36.04 -14.42
C HIS A 29 -4.22 -35.01 -13.29
N LEU A 30 -3.16 -34.30 -12.87
CA LEU A 30 -3.28 -33.20 -11.89
C LEU A 30 -4.04 -32.00 -12.46
N GLU A 31 -3.81 -31.65 -13.72
CA GLU A 31 -4.54 -30.58 -14.42
C GLU A 31 -6.03 -30.93 -14.58
N ALA A 32 -6.38 -32.17 -14.94
CA ALA A 32 -7.77 -32.63 -15.03
C ALA A 32 -8.49 -32.65 -13.67
N ALA A 33 -7.80 -33.05 -12.59
CA ALA A 33 -8.35 -33.01 -11.23
C ALA A 33 -8.58 -31.57 -10.73
N ALA A 34 -7.75 -30.61 -11.18
CA ALA A 34 -7.95 -29.19 -10.87
C ALA A 34 -9.19 -28.61 -11.57
N ASP A 35 -9.48 -29.03 -12.80
CA ASP A 35 -10.70 -28.63 -13.53
C ASP A 35 -11.98 -29.20 -12.87
N GLU A 36 -11.95 -30.43 -12.34
CA GLU A 36 -13.08 -30.98 -11.55
C GLU A 36 -13.32 -30.21 -10.24
N LEU A 37 -12.25 -29.75 -9.57
CA LEU A 37 -12.35 -28.91 -8.37
C LEU A 37 -12.90 -27.50 -8.67
N LEU A 38 -12.74 -27.00 -9.90
CA LEU A 38 -13.33 -25.74 -10.35
C LEU A 38 -14.81 -25.90 -10.77
N ALA A 39 -15.21 -27.10 -11.20
CA ALA A 39 -16.60 -27.42 -11.52
C ALA A 39 -17.50 -27.63 -10.27
N GLY A 40 -16.91 -27.96 -9.12
CA GLY A 40 -17.57 -28.05 -7.82
C GLY A 40 -17.77 -26.68 -7.18
N GLY A 41 -18.86 -26.00 -7.54
CA GLY A 41 -19.22 -24.64 -7.13
C GLY A 41 -18.80 -24.24 -5.72
N ARG A 42 -17.93 -23.23 -5.63
CA ARG A 42 -17.72 -22.45 -4.41
C ARG A 42 -19.07 -21.81 -4.05
N ALA A 43 -19.65 -22.22 -2.93
CA ALA A 43 -20.73 -21.46 -2.33
C ALA A 43 -20.21 -20.03 -2.12
N SER A 44 -20.73 -19.10 -2.92
CA SER A 44 -20.50 -17.66 -2.77
C SER A 44 -21.28 -17.16 -1.55
N GLY A 45 -20.99 -17.71 -0.38
CA GLY A 45 -21.50 -17.24 0.90
C GLY A 45 -20.43 -16.39 1.55
N SER A 46 -20.75 -15.13 1.87
CA SER A 46 -19.90 -14.31 2.72
C SER A 46 -19.62 -15.07 4.02
N ILE A 47 -18.34 -15.31 4.33
CA ILE A 47 -17.90 -15.84 5.64
C ILE A 47 -18.23 -14.86 6.77
N VAL A 48 -18.50 -13.60 6.43
CA VAL A 48 -18.82 -12.54 7.38
C VAL A 48 -20.33 -12.57 7.67
N PRO A 49 -20.74 -12.78 8.93
CA PRO A 49 -22.14 -12.70 9.34
C PRO A 49 -22.73 -11.30 9.13
N ASP A 50 -24.04 -11.19 8.98
CA ASP A 50 -24.75 -9.92 8.70
C ASP A 50 -24.51 -8.83 9.77
N ASN A 51 -24.15 -9.22 10.99
CA ASN A 51 -23.98 -8.34 12.15
C ASN A 51 -22.52 -7.93 12.44
N TRP A 52 -21.60 -8.12 11.50
CA TRP A 52 -20.18 -7.76 11.67
C TRP A 52 -19.93 -6.29 12.02
N HIS A 53 -20.87 -5.42 11.69
CA HIS A 53 -20.83 -3.98 11.95
C HIS A 53 -21.22 -3.60 13.38
N ILE A 54 -21.74 -4.55 14.18
CA ILE A 54 -22.17 -4.29 15.54
C ILE A 54 -20.98 -4.49 16.50
N ASP A 55 -20.48 -3.38 17.06
CA ASP A 55 -19.39 -3.39 18.02
C ASP A 55 -19.84 -4.00 19.37
N PRO A 56 -19.17 -5.07 19.87
CA PRO A 56 -19.44 -5.65 21.20
C PRO A 56 -19.33 -4.62 22.35
N VAL A 57 -18.51 -3.58 22.19
CA VAL A 57 -18.39 -2.47 23.13
C VAL A 57 -19.70 -1.66 23.18
N GLN A 58 -20.32 -1.42 22.02
CA GLN A 58 -21.58 -0.67 21.93
C GLN A 58 -22.78 -1.48 22.40
N LEU A 59 -22.72 -2.81 22.28
CA LEU A 59 -23.71 -3.74 22.82
C LEU A 59 -23.61 -3.94 24.35
N GLY A 60 -22.56 -3.43 25.00
CA GLY A 60 -22.39 -3.58 26.45
C GLY A 60 -22.16 -5.03 26.89
N VAL A 61 -21.49 -5.84 26.06
CA VAL A 61 -21.19 -7.24 26.37
C VAL A 61 -20.36 -7.32 27.66
N PRO A 62 -20.77 -8.09 28.68
CA PRO A 62 -20.01 -8.22 29.92
C PRO A 62 -18.57 -8.66 29.69
N GLY A 63 -17.61 -7.96 30.32
CA GLY A 63 -16.17 -8.26 30.19
C GLY A 63 -15.47 -7.55 29.02
N VAL A 64 -16.22 -6.93 28.10
CA VAL A 64 -15.65 -6.06 27.07
C VAL A 64 -15.56 -4.64 27.64
N ARG A 65 -14.34 -4.16 27.94
CA ARG A 65 -14.13 -2.77 28.35
C ARG A 65 -14.00 -1.89 27.13
N ARG A 66 -14.73 -0.77 27.10
CA ARG A 66 -14.45 0.31 26.17
C ARG A 66 -13.02 0.79 26.43
N PRO A 67 -12.12 0.83 25.43
CA PRO A 67 -10.89 1.57 25.61
C PRO A 67 -11.29 3.01 25.94
N VAL A 68 -10.85 3.50 27.10
CA VAL A 68 -10.92 4.93 27.39
C VAL A 68 -9.88 5.53 26.46
N VAL A 69 -10.32 6.01 25.31
CA VAL A 69 -9.50 6.92 24.51
C VAL A 69 -9.56 8.22 25.28
N ASP A 70 -8.51 8.54 26.03
CA ASP A 70 -8.35 9.88 26.55
C ASP A 70 -8.29 10.80 25.32
N GLU A 71 -9.34 11.61 25.12
CA GLU A 71 -9.43 12.53 23.97
C GLU A 71 -8.26 13.55 23.95
N GLU A 72 -7.49 13.63 25.05
CA GLU A 72 -6.25 14.39 25.20
C GLU A 72 -5.04 13.83 24.43
N GLU A 73 -5.06 12.60 23.89
CA GLU A 73 -3.85 11.97 23.30
C GLU A 73 -3.78 11.92 21.77
N ASN A 74 -4.62 12.65 21.03
CA ASN A 74 -4.39 12.85 19.59
C ASN A 74 -3.81 14.24 19.28
N PRO A 75 -2.47 14.43 19.32
CA PRO A 75 -1.82 15.70 18.99
C PRO A 75 -2.07 16.17 17.54
N LEU A 76 -2.68 15.32 16.70
CA LEU A 76 -3.05 15.60 15.32
C LEU A 76 -4.56 15.78 15.11
N ALA A 77 -5.37 15.89 16.17
CA ALA A 77 -6.82 16.07 16.07
C ALA A 77 -7.20 17.30 15.21
N TRP A 78 -6.38 18.36 15.27
CA TRP A 78 -6.55 19.56 14.44
C TRP A 78 -6.52 19.30 12.93
N GLN A 79 -5.91 18.19 12.47
CA GLN A 79 -5.90 17.86 11.04
C GLN A 79 -7.30 17.55 10.50
N ALA A 80 -8.21 17.08 11.37
CA ALA A 80 -9.59 16.80 10.98
C ALA A 80 -10.32 18.06 10.48
N ASP A 81 -9.98 19.23 11.03
CA ASP A 81 -10.55 20.52 10.66
C ASP A 81 -9.78 21.22 9.53
N SER A 82 -8.82 20.54 8.90
CA SER A 82 -8.01 21.12 7.83
C SER A 82 -8.81 21.28 6.53
N LEU A 83 -8.92 22.52 6.04
CA LEU A 83 -9.63 22.82 4.80
C LEU A 83 -8.98 22.15 3.57
N CYS A 84 -7.66 21.93 3.60
CA CYS A 84 -6.93 21.32 2.49
C CYS A 84 -7.35 19.86 2.22
N ALA A 85 -7.81 19.13 3.24
CA ALA A 85 -8.32 17.76 3.08
C ALA A 85 -9.59 17.69 2.21
N GLN A 86 -10.27 18.82 2.01
CA GLN A 86 -11.50 18.94 1.20
C GLN A 86 -11.22 19.43 -0.23
N THR A 87 -9.95 19.57 -0.61
CA THR A 87 -9.51 20.12 -1.89
C THR A 87 -8.54 19.16 -2.60
N ASP A 88 -8.11 19.51 -3.81
CA ASP A 88 -7.15 18.70 -4.56
C ASP A 88 -5.78 18.64 -3.85
N PRO A 89 -5.31 17.46 -3.42
CA PRO A 89 -4.03 17.31 -2.73
C PRO A 89 -2.83 17.67 -3.62
N GLU A 90 -2.93 17.50 -4.94
CA GLU A 90 -1.82 17.80 -5.87
C GLU A 90 -1.46 19.29 -5.87
N ALA A 91 -2.43 20.17 -5.58
CA ALA A 91 -2.19 21.60 -5.46
C ALA A 91 -1.22 21.95 -4.32
N PHE A 92 -1.19 21.14 -3.24
CA PHE A 92 -0.34 21.35 -2.07
C PHE A 92 1.05 20.76 -2.23
N PHE A 93 1.24 19.84 -3.17
CA PHE A 93 2.51 19.17 -3.48
C PHE A 93 2.93 19.37 -4.94
N PRO A 94 3.14 20.63 -5.39
CA PRO A 94 3.47 20.89 -6.79
C PRO A 94 4.81 20.29 -7.19
N GLU A 95 4.87 19.78 -8.42
CA GLU A 95 6.13 19.39 -9.06
C GLU A 95 7.10 20.58 -9.20
N LYS A 96 8.37 20.30 -9.57
CA LYS A 96 9.41 21.32 -9.72
C LYS A 96 8.96 22.44 -10.68
N GLY A 97 8.57 23.59 -10.12
CA GLY A 97 8.13 24.77 -10.88
C GLY A 97 6.62 24.97 -10.96
N GLY A 98 5.81 24.11 -10.33
CA GLY A 98 4.36 24.27 -10.25
C GLY A 98 3.91 25.50 -9.45
N SER A 99 2.68 25.95 -9.71
CA SER A 99 2.09 27.10 -9.04
C SER A 99 1.74 26.76 -7.59
N THR A 100 2.23 27.56 -6.64
CA THR A 100 1.87 27.46 -5.21
C THR A 100 0.74 28.42 -4.84
N ARG A 101 0.24 29.21 -5.80
CA ARG A 101 -0.65 30.34 -5.52
C ARG A 101 -2.01 29.88 -4.98
N ASP A 102 -2.57 28.83 -5.55
CA ASP A 102 -3.93 28.41 -5.20
C ASP A 102 -3.97 27.67 -3.87
N ALA A 103 -3.00 26.78 -3.60
CA ALA A 103 -2.83 26.19 -2.27
C ALA A 103 -2.66 27.25 -1.17
N LYS A 104 -1.88 28.31 -1.43
CA LYS A 104 -1.73 29.42 -0.47
C LYS A 104 -3.03 30.17 -0.19
N LYS A 105 -3.90 30.35 -1.20
CA LYS A 105 -5.22 30.97 -0.99
C LYS A 105 -6.10 30.10 -0.10
N ILE A 106 -6.12 28.79 -0.34
CA ILE A 106 -6.89 27.82 0.47
C ILE A 106 -6.36 27.82 1.92
N CYS A 107 -5.03 27.77 2.11
CA CYS A 107 -4.44 27.85 3.45
C CYS A 107 -4.78 29.17 4.16
N ALA A 108 -4.97 30.28 3.44
CA ALA A 108 -5.25 31.58 4.06
C ALA A 108 -6.63 31.63 4.73
N THR A 109 -7.58 30.81 4.27
CA THR A 109 -8.94 30.70 4.82
C THR A 109 -9.09 29.49 5.75
N CYS A 110 -8.00 28.79 6.08
CA CYS A 110 -8.03 27.60 6.93
C CYS A 110 -7.86 27.99 8.40
N ASP A 111 -8.77 27.56 9.26
CA ASP A 111 -8.79 27.91 10.69
C ASP A 111 -7.59 27.31 11.45
N VAL A 112 -7.15 26.11 11.07
CA VAL A 112 -6.03 25.40 11.70
C VAL A 112 -4.65 25.76 11.13
N LYS A 113 -4.53 26.85 10.34
CA LYS A 113 -3.25 27.20 9.66
C LYS A 113 -2.07 27.36 10.63
N SER A 114 -2.32 27.91 11.82
CA SER A 114 -1.27 28.20 12.80
C SER A 114 -0.71 26.91 13.40
N GLN A 115 -1.59 25.97 13.76
CA GLN A 115 -1.22 24.65 14.26
C GLN A 115 -0.51 23.84 13.16
N CYS A 116 -1.00 23.92 11.92
CA CYS A 116 -0.37 23.31 10.75
C CYS A 116 1.05 23.83 10.50
N LEU A 117 1.27 25.15 10.63
CA LEU A 117 2.60 25.74 10.47
C LEU A 117 3.55 25.28 11.58
N GLU A 118 3.08 25.30 12.82
CA GLU A 118 3.88 24.88 13.98
C GLU A 118 4.31 23.42 13.83
N TYR A 119 3.37 22.54 13.49
CA TYR A 119 3.64 21.14 13.20
C TYR A 119 4.72 20.98 12.11
N ALA A 120 4.61 21.71 11.00
CA ALA A 120 5.56 21.62 9.91
C ALA A 120 6.97 22.12 10.28
N LEU A 121 7.07 23.08 11.21
CA LEU A 121 8.36 23.57 11.71
C LEU A 121 8.99 22.60 12.71
N GLN A 122 8.19 22.01 13.60
CA GLN A 122 8.64 21.04 14.59
C GLN A 122 9.11 19.72 13.95
N ASN A 123 8.39 19.24 12.93
CA ASN A 123 8.67 17.97 12.26
C ASN A 123 9.61 18.12 11.04
N ASP A 124 10.09 19.34 10.77
CA ASP A 124 10.91 19.68 9.60
C ASP A 124 10.33 19.17 8.27
N GLU A 125 9.02 19.41 8.07
CA GLU A 125 8.35 18.96 6.84
C GLU A 125 8.99 19.63 5.62
N ARG A 126 9.52 18.80 4.70
CA ARG A 126 10.41 19.26 3.62
C ARG A 126 9.70 19.55 2.31
N PHE A 127 8.49 19.03 2.12
CA PHE A 127 7.77 19.14 0.87
C PHE A 127 6.44 19.86 1.07
N GLY A 128 5.89 20.39 -0.03
CA GLY A 128 4.57 20.97 -0.07
C GLY A 128 4.37 22.28 0.70
N ILE A 129 3.10 22.73 0.68
CA ILE A 129 2.61 23.94 1.34
C ILE A 129 2.02 23.58 2.71
N TRP A 130 2.56 24.18 3.76
CA TRP A 130 2.11 23.97 5.14
C TRP A 130 1.86 25.33 5.79
N GLY A 131 0.70 25.49 6.44
CA GLY A 131 0.32 26.75 7.08
C GLY A 131 0.38 27.98 6.17
N GLY A 132 0.17 27.79 4.85
CA GLY A 132 0.27 28.86 3.84
C GLY A 132 1.70 29.22 3.40
N LEU A 133 2.71 28.48 3.85
CA LEU A 133 4.11 28.70 3.51
C LEU A 133 4.67 27.51 2.71
N SER A 134 5.43 27.81 1.65
CA SER A 134 6.22 26.81 0.93
C SER A 134 7.47 26.41 1.71
N GLU A 135 8.07 25.27 1.36
CA GLU A 135 9.36 24.83 1.90
C GLU A 135 10.41 25.95 1.92
N ARG A 136 10.58 26.66 0.79
CA ARG A 136 11.56 27.75 0.65
C ARG A 136 11.27 28.91 1.62
N GLU A 137 10.00 29.17 1.93
CA GLU A 137 9.60 30.21 2.87
C GLU A 137 9.78 29.74 4.33
N ARG A 138 9.39 28.50 4.66
CA ARG A 138 9.64 27.90 5.99
C ARG A 138 11.12 27.86 6.32
N ARG A 139 11.96 27.50 5.35
CA ARG A 139 13.43 27.52 5.51
C ARG A 139 13.99 28.92 5.76
N LYS A 140 13.37 29.97 5.21
CA LYS A 140 13.75 31.36 5.51
C LYS A 140 13.29 31.78 6.90
N LEU A 141 12.12 31.32 7.33
CA LEU A 141 11.56 31.61 8.64
C LEU A 141 12.41 30.98 9.76
N ARG A 142 12.79 29.71 9.62
CA ARG A 142 13.72 29.02 10.54
C ARG A 142 15.12 29.66 10.65
N LYS A 143 15.56 30.42 9.65
CA LYS A 143 16.85 31.13 9.68
C LYS A 143 16.78 32.49 10.39
N ARG A 144 15.57 33.00 10.65
CA ARG A 144 15.33 34.33 11.24
C ARG A 144 14.87 34.26 12.69
N ALA A 145 14.32 33.12 13.10
CA ALA A 145 14.07 32.77 14.50
C ALA A 145 15.36 32.27 15.14
#